data_AF-A0A9D5KBT2-F1
#
_entry.id   AF-A0A9D5KBT2-F1
#
_cell.length_a   1.000
_cell.length_b   1.000
_cell.length_c   1.000
_cell.angle_alpha   90.00
_cell.angle_beta   90.00
_cell.angle_gamma   90.00
#
_symmetry.space_group_name_H-M   'P 1'
#
loop_
_entity.id
_entity.type
_entity.pdbx_description
1 polymer ?
#
loop_
_entity_poly.entity_id
_entity_poly.type
_entity_poly.pdbx_seq_one_letter_code
_entity_poly.pdbx_strand_id
1 'polypeptide(L)'
;MVEGKAGYTLLEVLVALTVFLLVLTPLLTRLVITGSSSRAADRITAACLLEQESALASHSPDAVLPHETRNLYGRLWTVKTATTGGELKEYQMKAYKGERLAGSVRWYQYCGNDE
;
A
#
# COMPACT_ATOMS: atom_id res chain seq x y z
N MET A 1 -43.59 -23.29 40.35
CA MET A 1 -42.41 -22.87 41.13
C MET A 1 -41.52 -22.09 40.18
N VAL A 2 -41.20 -20.85 40.54
CA VAL A 2 -40.54 -19.86 39.68
C VAL A 2 -39.12 -20.34 39.35
N GLU A 3 -38.82 -20.50 38.05
CA GLU A 3 -37.46 -20.72 37.54
C GLU A 3 -36.58 -19.54 37.94
N GLY A 4 -35.68 -19.76 38.91
CA GLY A 4 -34.71 -18.76 39.35
C GLY A 4 -33.71 -18.49 38.25
N LYS A 5 -33.81 -17.32 37.60
CA LYS A 5 -32.81 -16.79 36.68
C LYS A 5 -31.49 -16.61 37.44
N ALA A 6 -30.56 -17.56 37.26
CA ALA A 6 -29.20 -17.44 37.76
C ALA A 6 -28.51 -16.27 37.06
N GLY A 7 -28.41 -15.12 37.74
CA GLY A 7 -27.63 -13.99 37.28
C GLY A 7 -26.13 -14.25 37.47
N TYR A 8 -25.30 -13.73 36.57
CA TYR A 8 -23.85 -13.78 36.71
C TYR A 8 -23.42 -12.94 37.91
N THR A 9 -22.53 -13.49 38.74
CA THR A 9 -21.92 -12.75 39.83
C THR A 9 -20.90 -11.75 39.27
N LEU A 10 -20.70 -10.62 39.97
CA LEU A 10 -19.71 -9.60 39.58
C LEU A 10 -18.31 -10.20 39.37
N LEU A 11 -17.96 -11.21 40.18
CA LEU A 11 -16.69 -11.91 40.12
C LEU A 11 -16.55 -12.73 38.83
N GLU A 12 -17.60 -13.44 38.40
CA GLU A 12 -17.58 -14.19 37.13
C GLU A 12 -17.41 -13.27 35.93
N VAL A 13 -18.06 -12.10 35.94
CA VAL A 13 -17.92 -11.09 34.87
C VAL A 13 -16.50 -10.54 34.83
N LEU A 14 -15.90 -10.24 35.98
CA LEU A 14 -14.51 -9.76 36.07
C LEU A 14 -13.50 -10.81 35.58
N VAL A 15 -13.70 -12.08 35.94
CA VAL A 15 -12.87 -13.18 35.46
C VAL A 15 -13.01 -13.34 33.95
N ALA A 16 -14.23 -13.34 33.42
CA ALA A 16 -14.48 -13.45 31.98
C ALA A 16 -13.85 -12.27 31.20
N LEU A 17 -13.96 -11.05 31.71
CA LEU A 17 -13.34 -9.86 31.11
C LEU A 17 -11.82 -9.96 31.09
N THR A 18 -11.22 -10.46 32.17
CA THR A 18 -9.76 -10.62 32.27
C THR A 18 -9.24 -11.65 31.27
N VAL A 19 -9.93 -12.80 31.15
CA VAL A 19 -9.60 -13.83 30.16
C VAL A 19 -9.76 -13.28 28.74
N PHE A 20 -10.83 -12.51 28.49
CA PHE A 20 -11.06 -11.89 27.19
C PHE A 20 -9.94 -10.91 26.80
N LEU A 21 -9.51 -10.04 27.73
CA LEU A 21 -8.41 -9.10 27.49
C LEU A 21 -7.09 -9.80 27.22
N LEU A 22 -6.77 -10.87 27.97
CA LEU A 22 -5.56 -11.67 27.77
C LEU A 22 -5.47 -12.28 26.35
N VAL A 23 -6.60 -12.60 25.74
CA VAL A 23 -6.67 -13.12 24.37
C VAL A 23 -6.72 -11.99 23.34
N LEU A 24 -7.47 -10.94 23.61
CA LEU A 24 -7.68 -9.83 22.68
C LEU A 24 -6.40 -9.03 22.42
N THR A 25 -5.62 -8.74 23.46
CA THR A 25 -4.39 -7.94 23.34
C THR A 25 -3.38 -8.54 22.35
N PRO A 26 -2.95 -9.82 22.46
CA PRO A 26 -2.00 -10.40 21.50
C PRO A 26 -2.56 -10.51 20.09
N LEU A 27 -3.88 -10.70 19.93
CA LEU A 27 -4.56 -10.69 18.64
C LEU A 27 -4.44 -9.31 17.97
N LEU A 28 -4.74 -8.24 18.70
CA LEU A 28 -4.60 -6.86 18.21
C LEU A 28 -3.14 -6.54 17.87
N THR A 29 -2.19 -6.92 18.72
CA THR A 29 -0.76 -6.71 18.47
C THR A 29 -0.29 -7.40 17.18
N ARG A 30 -0.66 -8.67 16.98
CA ARG A 30 -0.32 -9.41 15.74
C ARG A 30 -0.93 -8.75 14.50
N LEU A 31 -2.17 -8.29 14.59
CA LEU A 31 -2.88 -7.64 13.49
C LEU A 31 -2.23 -6.30 13.10
N VAL A 32 -1.76 -5.53 14.08
CA VAL A 32 -1.03 -4.27 13.85
C VAL A 32 0.36 -4.53 13.24
N ILE A 33 1.10 -5.53 13.74
CA ILE A 33 2.45 -5.84 13.24
C ILE A 33 2.39 -6.36 11.79
N THR A 34 1.50 -7.31 11.51
CA THR A 34 1.34 -7.87 10.15
C THR A 34 0.80 -6.83 9.17
N GLY A 35 -0.12 -5.97 9.62
CA GLY A 35 -0.65 -4.88 8.81
C GLY A 35 0.36 -3.77 8.52
N SER A 36 1.25 -3.45 9.46
CA SER A 36 2.24 -2.38 9.32
C SER A 36 3.48 -2.81 8.53
N SER A 37 4.03 -4.00 8.78
CA SER A 37 5.20 -4.50 8.04
C SER A 37 4.89 -4.69 6.56
N SER A 38 3.68 -5.18 6.24
CA SER A 38 3.24 -5.33 4.85
C SER A 38 3.14 -3.97 4.14
N ARG A 39 2.70 -2.91 4.82
CA ARG A 39 2.58 -1.58 4.20
C ARG A 39 3.94 -0.92 3.99
N ALA A 40 4.87 -1.09 4.92
CA ALA A 40 6.22 -0.57 4.77
C ALA A 40 6.95 -1.27 3.61
N ALA A 41 6.87 -2.61 3.56
CA ALA A 41 7.43 -3.40 2.46
C ALA A 41 6.81 -3.01 1.10
N ASP A 42 5.49 -2.81 1.05
CA ASP A 42 4.81 -2.37 -0.18
C ASP A 42 5.29 -0.97 -0.62
N ARG A 43 5.52 -0.03 0.31
CA ARG A 43 6.05 1.31 -0.02
C ARG A 43 7.48 1.27 -0.54
N ILE A 44 8.36 0.48 0.08
CA ILE A 44 9.75 0.30 -0.36
C ILE A 44 9.76 -0.31 -1.78
N THR A 45 8.96 -1.36 -1.98
CA THR A 45 8.82 -2.00 -3.30
C THR A 45 8.32 -1.01 -4.35
N ALA A 46 7.30 -0.22 -4.01
CA ALA A 46 6.77 0.83 -4.88
C ALA A 46 7.82 1.90 -5.21
N ALA A 47 8.63 2.33 -4.24
CA ALA A 47 9.68 3.31 -4.45
C ALA A 47 10.75 2.79 -5.44
N CYS A 48 11.24 1.57 -5.25
CA CYS A 48 12.22 0.98 -6.16
C CYS A 48 11.67 0.81 -7.59
N LEU A 49 10.40 0.38 -7.72
CA LEU A 49 9.74 0.29 -9.03
C LEU A 49 9.66 1.66 -9.70
N LEU A 50 9.17 2.67 -8.98
CA LEU A 50 9.02 4.02 -9.51
C LEU A 50 10.37 4.65 -9.87
N GLU A 51 11.42 4.38 -9.10
CA GLU A 51 12.78 4.85 -9.40
C GLU A 51 13.30 4.24 -10.71
N GLN A 52 13.18 2.93 -10.88
CA GLN A 52 13.56 2.24 -12.12
C GLN A 52 12.79 2.77 -13.33
N GLU A 53 11.46 2.90 -13.21
CA GLU A 53 10.61 3.37 -14.31
C GLU A 53 10.87 4.85 -14.63
N SER A 54 11.04 5.69 -13.61
CA SER A 54 11.34 7.11 -13.83
C SER A 54 12.72 7.33 -14.47
N ALA A 55 13.71 6.49 -14.14
CA ALA A 55 15.02 6.53 -14.77
C ALA A 55 14.97 6.12 -16.26
N LEU A 56 14.20 5.08 -16.58
CA LEU A 56 13.91 4.67 -17.96
C LEU A 56 13.20 5.79 -18.72
N ALA A 57 12.16 6.37 -18.13
CA ALA A 57 11.40 7.46 -18.72
C ALA A 57 12.23 8.72 -18.96
N SER A 58 13.19 9.01 -18.08
CA SER A 58 14.09 10.14 -18.23
C SER A 58 15.08 9.96 -19.39
N HIS A 59 15.52 8.71 -19.64
CA HIS A 59 16.45 8.39 -20.72
C HIS A 59 15.78 8.13 -22.07
N SER A 60 14.57 7.58 -22.07
CA SER A 60 13.85 7.19 -23.29
C SER A 60 12.35 7.42 -23.08
N PRO A 61 11.90 8.67 -23.17
CA PRO A 61 10.51 9.04 -22.89
C PRO A 61 9.50 8.35 -23.82
N ASP A 62 9.91 8.01 -25.05
CA ASP A 62 9.06 7.33 -26.03
C ASP A 62 8.91 5.82 -25.78
N ALA A 63 9.80 5.23 -24.97
CA ALA A 63 9.73 3.81 -24.61
C ALA A 63 8.77 3.55 -23.42
N VAL A 64 8.23 4.60 -22.82
CA VAL A 64 7.39 4.49 -21.62
C VAL A 64 5.97 4.15 -22.01
N LEU A 65 5.60 2.88 -21.86
CA LEU A 65 4.20 2.46 -21.98
C LEU A 65 3.36 3.15 -20.88
N PRO A 66 2.12 3.58 -21.16
CA PRO A 66 1.24 4.20 -20.17
C PRO A 66 0.88 3.25 -19.02
N HIS A 67 1.17 1.96 -19.19
CA HIS A 67 0.95 0.92 -18.22
C HIS A 67 2.03 -0.15 -18.31
N GLU A 68 2.77 -0.36 -17.21
CA GLU A 68 3.64 -1.52 -17.04
C GLU A 68 3.12 -2.41 -15.91
N THR A 69 3.15 -3.72 -16.10
CA THR A 69 2.72 -4.69 -15.10
C THR A 69 3.86 -5.62 -14.74
N ARG A 70 4.21 -5.71 -13.46
CA ARG A 70 5.27 -6.60 -12.97
C ARG A 70 4.74 -7.55 -11.90
N ASN A 71 5.12 -8.81 -11.98
CA ASN A 71 4.87 -9.77 -10.92
C ASN A 71 6.11 -9.85 -10.02
N LEU A 72 6.00 -9.32 -8.80
CA LEU A 72 7.08 -9.36 -7.81
C LEU A 72 6.59 -10.12 -6.58
N TYR A 73 7.29 -11.20 -6.23
CA TYR A 73 6.95 -12.07 -5.09
C TYR A 73 5.51 -12.62 -5.15
N GLY A 74 5.05 -12.99 -6.36
CA GLY A 74 3.69 -13.50 -6.57
C GLY A 74 2.59 -12.43 -6.45
N ARG A 75 2.96 -11.14 -6.44
CA ARG A 75 2.04 -10.00 -6.34
C ARG A 75 2.10 -9.19 -7.62
N LEU A 76 0.93 -8.87 -8.17
CA LEU A 76 0.81 -8.04 -9.35
C LEU A 76 0.96 -6.57 -8.99
N TRP A 77 1.91 -5.91 -9.64
CA TRP A 77 2.17 -4.48 -9.55
C TRP A 77 1.88 -3.82 -10.88
N THR A 78 1.20 -2.69 -10.82
CA THR A 78 0.81 -1.90 -11.99
C THR A 78 1.41 -0.51 -11.83
N VAL A 79 2.30 -0.12 -12.74
CA VAL A 79 2.78 1.26 -12.84
C VAL A 79 1.99 1.94 -13.96
N LYS A 80 1.33 3.05 -13.63
CA LYS A 80 0.63 3.90 -14.60
C LYS A 80 1.40 5.19 -14.78
N THR A 81 1.67 5.54 -16.02
CA THR A 81 2.37 6.77 -16.39
C THR A 81 1.41 7.69 -17.12
N ALA A 82 1.32 8.93 -16.65
CA ALA A 82 0.62 10.01 -17.35
C ALA A 82 1.62 11.13 -17.64
N THR A 83 1.54 11.67 -18.85
CA THR A 83 2.36 12.81 -19.27
C THR A 83 1.44 13.95 -19.68
N THR A 84 1.67 15.14 -19.14
CA THR A 84 0.88 16.34 -19.42
C THR A 84 1.81 17.54 -19.66
N GLY A 85 1.46 18.42 -20.59
CA GLY A 85 2.25 19.62 -20.91
C GLY A 85 2.82 19.61 -22.34
N GLY A 86 3.19 20.80 -22.81
CA GLY A 86 3.84 21.02 -24.11
C GLY A 86 5.36 20.89 -24.00
N GLU A 87 6.06 22.03 -24.01
CA GLU A 87 7.53 22.09 -23.94
C GLU A 87 8.10 21.59 -22.60
N LEU A 88 7.39 21.84 -21.50
CA LEU A 88 7.68 21.25 -20.20
C LEU A 88 6.70 20.12 -19.94
N LYS A 89 7.18 18.88 -20.06
CA LYS A 89 6.38 17.68 -19.79
C LYS A 89 6.41 17.37 -18.29
N GLU A 90 5.25 17.38 -17.65
CA GLU A 90 5.04 16.79 -16.32
C GLU A 90 4.80 15.29 -16.52
N TYR A 91 5.62 14.47 -15.88
CA TYR A 91 5.42 13.04 -15.81
C TYR A 91 4.92 12.67 -14.42
N GLN A 92 3.84 11.91 -14.36
CA GLN A 92 3.28 11.35 -13.16
C GLN A 92 3.24 9.83 -13.27
N MET A 93 4.01 9.16 -12.41
CA MET A 93 3.95 7.70 -12.27
C MET A 93 3.29 7.32 -10.96
N LYS A 94 2.42 6.31 -11.01
CA LYS A 94 1.72 5.75 -9.85
C LYS A 94 1.88 4.25 -9.82
N ALA A 95 2.38 3.72 -8.71
CA ALA A 95 2.54 2.29 -8.49
C ALA A 95 1.38 1.75 -7.65
N TYR A 96 0.71 0.74 -8.20
CA TYR A 96 -0.44 0.07 -7.60
C TYR A 96 -0.11 -1.39 -7.31
N LYS A 97 -0.65 -1.90 -6.21
CA LYS A 97 -0.66 -3.33 -5.87
C LYS A 97 -2.12 -3.79 -5.89
N GLY A 98 -2.50 -4.51 -6.94
CA GLY A 98 -3.93 -4.67 -7.27
C GLY A 98 -4.57 -3.30 -7.52
N GLU A 99 -5.65 -2.96 -6.81
CA GLU A 99 -6.31 -1.65 -6.93
C GLU A 99 -5.74 -0.58 -5.97
N ARG A 100 -4.86 -0.97 -5.03
CA ARG A 100 -4.39 -0.07 -3.98
C ARG A 100 -3.17 0.72 -4.45
N LEU A 101 -3.24 2.06 -4.33
CA LEU A 101 -2.08 2.93 -4.53
C LEU A 101 -1.05 2.72 -3.42
N ALA A 102 0.18 2.39 -3.80
CA ALA A 102 1.30 2.16 -2.90
C ALA A 102 2.29 3.33 -2.90
N GLY A 103 2.42 4.04 -4.02
CA GLY A 103 3.30 5.21 -4.15
C GLY A 103 3.07 5.98 -5.45
N SER A 104 3.60 7.19 -5.51
CA SER A 104 3.60 8.03 -6.72
C SER A 104 4.84 8.91 -6.77
N VAL A 105 5.38 9.11 -7.97
CA VAL A 105 6.44 10.08 -8.23
C VAL A 105 5.99 11.04 -9.32
N ARG A 106 6.44 12.29 -9.20
CA ARG A 106 6.24 13.33 -10.19
C ARG A 106 7.56 14.00 -10.49
N TRP A 107 7.83 14.23 -11.76
CA TRP A 107 8.99 15.00 -12.19
C TRP A 107 8.64 15.78 -13.46
N TYR A 108 9.47 16.77 -13.75
CA TYR A 108 9.34 17.61 -14.93
C TYR A 108 10.56 17.40 -15.81
N GLN A 109 10.34 17.25 -17.10
CA GLN A 109 11.40 17.18 -18.09
C GLN A 109 11.13 18.21 -19.17
N TYR A 110 12.12 19.06 -19.42
CA TYR A 110 12.08 19.98 -20.54
C TYR A 110 12.41 19.19 -21.79
N CYS A 111 11.46 19.10 -22.71
CA CYS A 111 11.66 18.56 -24.05
C CYS A 111 11.76 19.76 -24.99
N GLY A 112 12.89 20.46 -24.94
CA GLY A 112 13.24 21.43 -25.98
C GLY A 112 13.35 20.69 -27.31
N ASN A 113 12.86 21.30 -28.39
CA ASN A 113 12.97 20.74 -29.74
C ASN A 113 14.42 20.31 -30.00
N ASP A 114 14.65 19.01 -30.15
CA ASP A 114 15.77 18.53 -30.96
C ASP A 114 15.44 18.99 -32.39
N GLU A 115 16.18 20.01 -32.86
CA GLU A 115 16.09 20.56 -34.22
C GLU A 115 16.24 19.50 -35.31
#